data_AF-A0AAV3U2H7-F1
#
_entry.id   AF-A0AAV3U2H7-F1
#
_cell.length_a   1.000
_cell.length_b   1.000
_cell.length_c   1.000
_cell.angle_alpha   90.00
_cell.angle_beta   90.00
_cell.angle_gamma   90.00
#
_symmetry.space_group_name_H-M   'P 1'
#
loop_
_entity.id
_entity.type
_entity.pdbx_description
1 polymer ?
#
loop_
_entity_poly.entity_id
_entity_poly.type
_entity_poly.pdbx_seq_one_letter_code
_entity_poly.pdbx_strand_id
1 'polypeptide(L)'
;MAGIELGNWVLENNLDVEIVNTCASSCANHVFPAGKRKILNSDAVLLWHGSSFQPDIDALVQSGDQFAQEWRETETTFWKRIGLSPNIATCGLSQAPAFGRLLHLLRITSLKGFDYSIKDMHRFGLTGVDVSGGQWSGTTSGKFRGAFRAKFCKK
;
A
#
# COMPACT_ATOMS: atom_id res chain seq x y z
N MET A 1 -4.46 -2.52 14.86
CA MET A 1 -3.55 -1.37 14.63
C MET A 1 -2.06 -1.72 14.66
N ALA A 2 -1.66 -2.93 15.08
CA ALA A 2 -0.26 -3.38 15.18
C ALA A 2 0.70 -3.01 14.01
N GLY A 3 0.22 -3.01 12.76
CA GLY A 3 1.06 -2.59 11.63
C GLY A 3 1.50 -1.12 11.69
N ILE A 4 0.63 -0.24 12.18
CA ILE A 4 0.91 1.18 12.39
C ILE A 4 1.88 1.35 13.57
N GLU A 5 1.69 0.60 14.65
CA GLU A 5 2.61 0.62 15.81
C GLU A 5 4.03 0.20 15.40
N LEU A 6 4.17 -0.87 14.62
CA LEU A 6 5.46 -1.28 14.07
C LEU A 6 6.06 -0.21 13.14
N GLY A 7 5.23 0.42 12.30
CA GLY A 7 5.66 1.54 11.45
C GLY A 7 6.17 2.73 12.26
N ASN A 8 5.48 3.11 13.34
CA ASN A 8 5.94 4.15 14.25
C ASN A 8 7.28 3.78 14.90
N TRP A 9 7.43 2.54 15.36
CA TRP A 9 8.68 2.07 15.96
C TRP A 9 9.85 2.12 14.95
N VAL A 10 9.63 1.70 13.71
CA VAL A 10 10.62 1.82 12.62
C VAL A 10 11.04 3.28 12.41
N LEU A 11 10.06 4.19 12.32
CA LEU A 11 10.30 5.61 12.11
C LEU A 11 11.09 6.22 13.28
N GLU A 12 10.67 5.94 14.52
CA GLU A 12 11.25 6.51 15.74
C GLU A 12 12.68 6.03 15.99
N ASN A 13 13.01 4.83 15.53
CA ASN A 13 14.35 4.25 15.66
C ASN A 13 15.23 4.46 14.41
N ASN A 14 14.77 5.24 13.43
CA ASN A 14 15.51 5.55 12.20
C ASN A 14 15.98 4.30 11.43
N LEU A 15 15.15 3.26 11.41
CA LEU A 15 15.52 1.98 10.79
C LEU A 15 15.34 2.01 9.28
N ASP A 16 16.24 1.33 8.59
CA ASP A 16 16.06 1.00 7.18
C ASP A 16 15.09 -0.19 7.05
N VAL A 17 14.33 -0.22 5.96
CA VAL A 17 13.41 -1.33 5.67
C VAL A 17 13.75 -1.90 4.30
N GLU A 18 14.12 -3.19 4.29
CA GLU A 18 14.38 -3.95 3.08
C GLU A 18 13.27 -4.96 2.81
N ILE A 19 12.71 -4.92 1.61
CA ILE A 19 11.74 -5.90 1.14
C ILE A 19 12.45 -6.88 0.21
N VAL A 20 12.71 -8.08 0.75
CA VAL A 20 13.42 -9.14 0.02
C VAL A 20 12.48 -9.88 -0.94
N ASN A 21 11.27 -10.23 -0.46
CA ASN A 21 10.34 -11.08 -1.20
C ASN A 21 8.96 -10.42 -1.40
N THR A 22 8.19 -10.25 -0.32
CA THR A 22 6.81 -9.76 -0.41
C THR A 22 6.49 -8.85 0.76
N CYS A 23 5.81 -7.74 0.47
CA CYS A 23 5.27 -6.79 1.43
C CYS A 23 3.88 -6.38 0.95
N ALA A 24 2.85 -6.68 1.73
CA ALA A 24 1.46 -6.39 1.37
C ALA A 24 0.68 -5.85 2.57
N SER A 25 -0.45 -5.20 2.31
CA SER A 25 -1.34 -4.67 3.34
C SER A 25 -0.61 -3.77 4.34
N SER A 26 -0.71 -4.04 5.64
CA SER A 26 -0.04 -3.31 6.71
C SER A 26 1.46 -3.11 6.51
N CYS A 27 2.16 -4.07 5.89
CA CYS A 27 3.58 -3.89 5.55
C CYS A 27 3.77 -2.74 4.55
N ALA A 28 2.99 -2.75 3.46
CA ALA A 28 3.08 -1.75 2.40
C ALA A 28 2.49 -0.39 2.82
N ASN A 29 1.47 -0.42 3.68
CA ASN A 29 0.77 0.77 4.16
C ASN A 29 1.56 1.50 5.26
N HIS A 30 2.31 0.76 6.11
CA HIS A 30 2.88 1.33 7.34
C HIS A 30 4.36 1.04 7.54
N VAL A 31 4.81 -0.21 7.39
CA VAL A 31 6.19 -0.59 7.75
C VAL A 31 7.20 -0.10 6.71
N PHE A 32 7.02 -0.49 5.44
CA PHE A 32 7.90 -0.06 4.35
C PHE A 32 8.01 1.46 4.21
N PRO A 33 6.91 2.24 4.21
CA PRO A 33 7.01 3.68 4.03
C PRO A 33 7.57 4.41 5.26
N ALA A 34 7.65 3.77 6.44
CA ALA A 34 8.31 4.33 7.62
C ALA A 34 9.85 4.25 7.57
N GLY A 35 10.41 3.41 6.70
CA GLY A 35 11.86 3.21 6.62
C GLY A 35 12.63 4.49 6.27
N LYS A 36 13.75 4.71 6.96
CA LYS A 36 14.69 5.80 6.66
C LYS A 36 15.22 5.63 5.23
N ARG A 37 15.81 4.48 4.93
CA ARG A 37 15.99 3.97 3.57
C ARG A 37 14.96 2.89 3.29
N LYS A 38 14.40 2.89 2.09
CA LYS A 38 13.35 1.97 1.66
C LYS A 38 13.90 1.13 0.52
N ILE A 39 14.45 -0.03 0.85
CA ILE A 39 15.16 -0.88 -0.10
C ILE A 39 14.18 -1.91 -0.64
N LEU A 40 14.04 -1.96 -1.96
CA LEU A 40 13.13 -2.85 -2.65
C LEU A 40 13.92 -3.71 -3.62
N ASN A 41 13.96 -5.02 -3.39
CA ASN A 41 14.59 -5.93 -4.34
C ASN A 41 13.83 -5.92 -5.68
N SER A 42 14.54 -6.02 -6.79
CA SER A 42 13.98 -5.86 -8.14
C SER A 42 12.88 -6.88 -8.49
N ASP A 43 12.93 -8.06 -7.87
CA ASP A 43 11.92 -9.13 -7.98
C ASP A 43 10.90 -9.14 -6.82
N ALA A 44 11.03 -8.25 -5.83
CA ALA A 44 10.11 -8.22 -4.70
C ALA A 44 8.71 -7.74 -5.10
N VAL A 45 7.72 -8.17 -4.34
CA VAL A 45 6.31 -7.80 -4.52
C VAL A 45 5.92 -6.80 -3.43
N LEU A 46 5.47 -5.61 -3.84
CA LEU A 46 4.96 -4.57 -2.94
C LEU A 46 3.51 -4.24 -3.31
N LEU A 47 2.56 -4.52 -2.43
CA LEU A 47 1.13 -4.45 -2.74
C LEU A 47 0.33 -3.66 -1.71
N TRP A 48 -0.39 -2.65 -2.20
CA TRP A 48 -1.36 -1.91 -1.41
C TRP A 48 -2.74 -2.57 -1.49
N HIS A 49 -3.34 -2.73 -0.31
CA HIS A 49 -4.74 -3.04 -0.05
C HIS A 49 -5.01 -2.89 1.46
N GLY A 50 -6.27 -2.87 1.90
CA GLY A 50 -6.63 -2.92 3.33
C GLY A 50 -6.23 -1.65 4.10
N SER A 51 -6.94 -0.54 3.85
CA SER A 51 -6.75 0.74 4.56
C SER A 51 -8.09 1.20 5.11
N SER A 52 -8.07 2.02 6.17
CA SER A 52 -9.27 2.64 6.70
C SER A 52 -10.02 3.52 5.67
N PHE A 53 -9.39 3.94 4.58
CA PHE A 53 -9.96 4.79 3.53
C PHE A 53 -10.63 4.03 2.37
N GLN A 54 -10.70 2.69 2.45
CA GLN A 54 -11.44 1.93 1.46
C GLN A 54 -12.96 2.13 1.60
N PRO A 55 -13.77 2.04 0.53
CA PRO A 55 -15.17 2.47 0.55
C PRO A 55 -16.05 1.78 1.60
N ASP A 56 -15.87 0.49 1.83
CA ASP A 56 -16.61 -0.29 2.82
C ASP A 56 -16.27 0.14 4.26
N ILE A 57 -15.02 0.52 4.53
CA ILE A 57 -14.63 1.07 5.84
C ILE A 57 -15.03 2.53 5.97
N ASP A 58 -14.99 3.31 4.88
CA ASP A 58 -15.45 4.69 4.86
C ASP A 58 -16.94 4.80 5.23
N ALA A 59 -17.77 3.85 4.76
CA ALA A 59 -19.16 3.75 5.17
C ALA A 59 -19.31 3.52 6.69
N LEU A 60 -18.46 2.68 7.29
CA LEU A 60 -18.44 2.44 8.75
C LEU A 60 -18.01 3.69 9.53
N VAL A 61 -16.98 4.40 9.04
CA VAL A 61 -16.54 5.68 9.63
C VAL A 61 -17.70 6.68 9.65
N GLN A 62 -18.41 6.80 8.52
CA GLN A 62 -19.55 7.70 8.37
C GLN A 62 -20.77 7.28 9.22
N SER A 63 -20.95 5.99 9.49
CA SER A 63 -22.03 5.50 10.34
C SER A 63 -21.76 5.65 11.85
N GLY A 64 -20.60 6.16 12.24
CA GLY A 64 -20.23 6.30 13.65
C GLY A 64 -19.63 5.05 14.28
N ASP A 65 -19.15 4.09 13.48
CA ASP A 65 -18.47 2.91 14.01
C ASP A 65 -17.16 3.34 14.70
N GLN A 66 -17.09 3.09 16.02
CA GLN A 66 -15.99 3.58 16.86
C GLN A 66 -14.64 3.02 16.43
N PHE A 67 -14.59 1.72 16.09
CA PHE A 67 -13.34 1.08 15.69
C PHE A 67 -12.85 1.62 14.34
N ALA A 68 -13.75 1.80 13.38
CA ALA A 68 -13.40 2.36 12.07
C ALA A 68 -12.91 3.81 12.19
N GLN A 69 -13.54 4.62 13.06
CA GLN A 69 -13.10 5.99 13.34
C GLN A 69 -11.72 6.02 14.00
N GLU A 70 -11.50 5.23 15.05
CA GLU A 70 -10.21 5.13 15.74
C GLU A 70 -9.10 4.66 14.78
N TRP A 71 -9.38 3.65 13.95
CA TRP A 71 -8.44 3.21 12.93
C TRP A 71 -8.14 4.31 11.91
N ARG A 72 -9.15 5.03 11.40
CA ARG A 72 -8.98 6.14 10.47
C ARG A 72 -8.12 7.25 11.06
N GLU A 73 -8.38 7.64 12.30
CA GLU A 73 -7.62 8.68 12.98
C GLU A 73 -6.15 8.26 13.20
N THR A 74 -5.94 7.03 13.64
CA THR A 74 -4.60 6.47 13.87
C THR A 74 -3.81 6.36 12.56
N GLU A 75 -4.43 5.86 11.49
CA GLU A 75 -3.81 5.73 10.17
C GLU A 75 -3.51 7.10 9.55
N THR A 76 -4.44 8.06 9.67
CA THR A 76 -4.25 9.44 9.21
C THR A 76 -3.10 10.12 9.92
N THR A 77 -3.02 9.97 11.24
CA THR A 77 -1.94 10.54 12.06
C THR A 77 -0.58 9.98 11.65
N PHE A 78 -0.49 8.66 11.49
CA PHE A 78 0.72 8.00 11.03
C PHE A 78 1.15 8.49 9.63
N TRP A 79 0.25 8.49 8.66
CA TRP A 79 0.57 8.93 7.30
C TRP A 79 0.97 10.40 7.21
N LYS A 80 0.36 11.27 8.03
CA LYS A 80 0.81 12.66 8.16
C LYS A 80 2.25 12.75 8.70
N ARG A 81 2.62 11.94 9.70
CA ARG A 81 3.99 11.92 10.25
C ARG A 81 5.04 11.57 9.21
N ILE A 82 4.75 10.62 8.32
CA ILE A 82 5.67 10.16 7.28
C ILE A 82 5.52 10.91 5.94
N GLY A 83 4.65 11.92 5.86
CA GLY A 83 4.43 12.71 4.64
C GLY A 83 3.80 11.92 3.49
N LEU A 84 3.02 10.88 3.79
CA LEU A 84 2.42 9.99 2.79
C LEU A 84 0.94 10.30 2.56
N SER A 85 0.52 10.33 1.30
CA SER A 85 -0.89 10.52 0.94
C SER A 85 -1.69 9.23 1.16
N PRO A 86 -2.87 9.29 1.81
CA PRO A 86 -3.81 8.17 1.93
C PRO A 86 -4.21 7.53 0.59
N ASN A 87 -4.14 8.33 -0.48
CA ASN A 87 -4.51 7.90 -1.83
C ASN A 87 -3.63 6.75 -2.34
N ILE A 88 -2.43 6.55 -1.79
CA ILE A 88 -1.58 5.41 -2.14
C ILE A 88 -2.27 4.07 -1.84
N ALA A 89 -3.13 3.99 -0.82
CA ALA A 89 -3.82 2.74 -0.48
C ALA A 89 -5.21 2.61 -1.14
N THR A 90 -5.70 3.64 -1.85
CA THR A 90 -7.08 3.64 -2.37
C THR A 90 -7.22 3.93 -3.87
N CYS A 91 -6.25 4.59 -4.51
CA CYS A 91 -6.32 4.90 -5.94
C CYS A 91 -6.40 3.62 -6.79
N GLY A 92 -5.71 2.55 -6.41
CA GLY A 92 -5.72 1.32 -7.19
C GLY A 92 -7.05 0.56 -7.12
N LEU A 93 -7.80 0.66 -6.01
CA LEU A 93 -9.09 0.00 -5.86
C LEU A 93 -10.07 0.40 -6.98
N SER A 94 -10.13 1.69 -7.31
CA SER A 94 -10.98 2.20 -8.40
C SER A 94 -10.45 1.85 -9.79
N GLN A 95 -9.16 1.53 -9.92
CA GLN A 95 -8.48 1.21 -11.18
C GLN A 95 -8.40 -0.30 -11.47
N ALA A 96 -8.97 -1.15 -10.60
CA ALA A 96 -8.94 -2.59 -10.81
C ALA A 96 -9.51 -2.97 -12.20
N PRO A 97 -8.76 -3.76 -13.01
CA PRO A 97 -9.18 -4.12 -14.36
C PRO A 97 -10.55 -4.81 -14.38
N ALA A 98 -11.40 -4.47 -15.35
CA ALA A 98 -12.75 -5.03 -15.47
C ALA A 98 -12.74 -6.57 -15.52
N PHE A 99 -11.81 -7.15 -16.27
CA PHE A 99 -11.63 -8.60 -16.31
C PHE A 99 -11.20 -9.19 -14.96
N GLY A 100 -10.31 -8.51 -14.23
CA GLY A 100 -9.93 -8.91 -12.87
C GLY A 100 -11.10 -8.86 -11.89
N ARG A 101 -11.96 -7.83 -11.98
CA ARG A 101 -13.20 -7.73 -11.18
C ARG A 101 -14.18 -8.84 -11.52
N LEU A 102 -14.35 -9.16 -12.81
CA LEU A 102 -15.21 -10.26 -13.26
C LEU A 102 -14.73 -11.60 -12.70
N LEU A 103 -13.43 -11.91 -12.83
CA LEU A 103 -12.87 -13.16 -12.28
C LEU A 103 -13.00 -13.24 -10.76
N HIS A 104 -12.90 -12.12 -10.06
CA HIS A 104 -13.12 -12.04 -8.62
C HIS A 104 -14.57 -12.34 -8.24
N LEU A 105 -15.53 -11.75 -8.96
CA LEU A 105 -16.96 -12.02 -8.78
C LEU A 105 -17.29 -13.50 -9.02
N LEU A 106 -16.70 -14.10 -10.05
CA LEU A 106 -16.84 -15.51 -10.37
C LEU A 106 -16.05 -16.44 -9.42
N ARG A 107 -15.35 -15.89 -8.42
CA ARG A 107 -14.46 -16.61 -7.48
C ARG A 107 -13.36 -17.43 -8.16
N ILE A 108 -13.02 -17.11 -9.41
CA ILE A 108 -11.96 -17.76 -10.19
C ILE A 108 -10.59 -17.25 -9.75
N THR A 109 -10.45 -15.95 -9.47
CA THR A 109 -9.22 -15.37 -8.93
C THR A 109 -9.52 -14.24 -7.95
N SER A 110 -8.85 -14.21 -6.79
CA SER A 110 -8.94 -13.07 -5.86
C SER A 110 -8.13 -11.87 -6.37
N LEU A 111 -8.71 -10.66 -6.38
CA LEU A 111 -7.92 -9.43 -6.49
C LEU A 111 -7.09 -9.29 -5.21
N LYS A 112 -5.76 -9.40 -5.33
CA LYS A 112 -4.83 -9.40 -4.19
C LYS A 112 -4.32 -8.02 -3.81
N GLY A 113 -4.48 -7.04 -4.70
CA GLY A 113 -4.02 -5.67 -4.48
C GLY A 113 -3.40 -5.09 -5.75
N PHE A 114 -2.68 -3.99 -5.56
CA PHE A 114 -2.05 -3.27 -6.66
C PHE A 114 -0.71 -2.70 -6.23
N ASP A 115 0.14 -2.43 -7.21
CA ASP A 115 1.38 -1.68 -7.02
C ASP A 115 1.39 -0.40 -7.86
N TYR A 116 2.40 0.44 -7.67
CA TYR A 116 2.63 1.68 -8.44
C TYR A 116 4.01 1.64 -9.06
N SER A 117 4.28 2.48 -10.06
CA SER A 117 5.67 2.72 -10.45
C SER A 117 6.40 3.49 -9.35
N ILE A 118 7.74 3.40 -9.25
CA ILE A 118 8.52 4.23 -8.31
C ILE A 118 8.21 5.73 -8.51
N LYS A 119 8.03 6.16 -9.76
CA LYS A 119 7.63 7.53 -10.09
C LYS A 119 6.27 7.90 -9.49
N ASP A 120 5.28 7.01 -9.56
CA ASP A 120 3.96 7.26 -8.99
C ASP A 120 3.97 7.18 -7.45
N MET A 121 4.77 6.29 -6.85
CA MET A 121 5.00 6.25 -5.40
C MET A 121 5.52 7.59 -4.89
N HIS A 122 6.53 8.16 -5.57
CA HIS A 122 7.06 9.48 -5.23
C HIS A 122 5.99 10.58 -5.25
N ARG A 123 5.04 10.52 -6.19
CA ARG A 123 3.94 11.51 -6.29
C ARG A 123 2.95 11.42 -5.12
N PHE A 124 2.85 10.27 -4.46
CA PHE A 124 2.09 10.12 -3.21
C PHE A 124 2.86 10.56 -1.97
N GLY A 125 4.15 10.91 -2.10
CA GLY A 125 5.02 11.26 -0.97
C GLY A 125 5.93 10.12 -0.51
N LEU A 126 5.85 8.92 -1.13
CA LEU A 126 6.75 7.83 -0.83
C LEU A 126 8.11 8.05 -1.51
N THR A 127 9.02 8.69 -0.80
CA THR A 127 10.37 9.05 -1.28
C THR A 127 11.46 8.18 -0.64
N GLY A 128 12.66 8.22 -1.20
CA GLY A 128 13.81 7.44 -0.70
C GLY A 128 13.69 5.94 -0.93
N VAL A 129 13.05 5.55 -2.04
CA VAL A 129 12.97 4.15 -2.47
C VAL A 129 14.16 3.81 -3.35
N ASP A 130 15.04 2.95 -2.82
CA ASP A 130 16.19 2.40 -3.52
C ASP A 130 15.82 1.02 -4.06
N VAL A 131 16.07 0.77 -5.35
CA VAL A 131 15.89 -0.57 -5.92
C VAL A 131 17.22 -1.32 -5.91
N SER A 132 17.25 -2.46 -5.25
CA SER A 132 18.39 -3.38 -5.25
C SER A 132 18.25 -4.40 -6.37
N GLY A 133 19.33 -4.69 -7.09
CA GLY A 133 19.34 -5.73 -8.14
C GLY A 133 18.70 -5.33 -9.48
N GLY A 134 18.62 -4.03 -9.81
CA GLY A 134 18.25 -3.55 -11.15
C GLY A 134 16.94 -2.76 -11.20
N GLN A 135 16.14 -2.97 -12.25
CA GLN A 135 14.82 -2.33 -12.36
C GLN A 135 13.75 -3.16 -11.65
N TRP A 136 12.95 -2.51 -10.82
CA TRP A 136 11.89 -3.20 -10.10
C TRP A 136 10.70 -3.50 -11.01
N SER A 137 10.37 -4.79 -11.11
CA SER A 137 9.30 -5.29 -11.97
C SER A 137 7.94 -5.30 -11.28
N GLY A 138 7.90 -5.54 -9.97
CA GLY A 138 6.64 -5.62 -9.21
C GLY A 138 5.61 -6.53 -9.88
N THR A 139 4.37 -6.05 -9.99
CA THR A 139 3.26 -6.80 -10.62
C THR A 139 3.40 -6.97 -12.13
N THR A 140 4.25 -6.19 -12.82
CA THR A 140 4.41 -6.31 -14.28
C THR A 140 5.19 -7.55 -14.69
N SER A 141 5.83 -8.24 -13.74
CA SER A 141 6.47 -9.55 -13.97
C SER A 141 5.48 -10.67 -14.30
N GLY A 142 4.18 -10.48 -14.06
CA GLY A 142 3.15 -11.51 -14.25
C GLY A 142 3.23 -12.68 -13.24
N LYS A 143 4.25 -12.71 -12.37
CA LYS A 143 4.45 -13.76 -11.36
C LYS A 143 3.38 -13.75 -10.27
N PHE A 144 2.69 -12.62 -10.06
CA PHE A 144 1.71 -12.45 -9.00
C PHE A 144 0.28 -12.30 -9.55
N ARG A 145 -0.39 -13.43 -9.81
CA ARG A 145 -1.78 -13.45 -10.32
C ARG A 145 -2.73 -12.73 -9.35
N GLY A 146 -3.64 -11.94 -9.92
CA GLY A 146 -4.63 -11.17 -9.15
C GLY A 146 -4.12 -9.81 -8.63
N ALA A 147 -2.90 -9.41 -8.96
CA ALA A 147 -2.41 -8.05 -8.75
C ALA A 147 -2.17 -7.31 -10.07
N PHE A 148 -2.13 -5.98 -10.01
CA PHE A 148 -1.96 -5.12 -11.19
C PHE A 148 -1.25 -3.81 -10.84
N ARG A 149 -0.68 -3.18 -11.86
CA ARG A 149 -0.03 -1.86 -11.77
C ARG A 149 -1.07 -0.75 -11.91
N ALA A 150 -1.33 -0.02 -10.84
CA ALA A 150 -2.15 1.17 -10.84
C ALA A 150 -1.34 2.43 -11.22
N LYS A 151 -2.05 3.53 -11.46
CA LYS A 151 -1.49 4.86 -11.72
C LYS A 151 -1.79 5.81 -10.58
N PHE A 152 -0.92 6.80 -10.40
CA PHE A 152 -1.17 7.89 -9.45
C PHE A 152 -2.53 8.55 -9.70
N CYS A 153 -3.22 8.90 -8.62
CA CYS A 153 -4.43 9.72 -8.66
C CYS A 153 -4.40 10.78 -7.55
N LYS A 154 -5.00 11.94 -7.80
CA LYS A 154 -5.17 13.00 -6.81
C LYS A 154 -6.66 13.07 -6.51
N LYS A 155 -7.06 12.55 -5.34
CA LYS A 155 -8.40 12.79 -4.79
C LYS A 155 -8.38 14.05 -3.96
#